data_AF-Q84Y27-F1
#
_entry.id   AF-Q84Y27-F1
#
_cell.length_a   1.000
_cell.length_b   1.000
_cell.length_c   1.000
_cell.angle_alpha   90.00
_cell.angle_beta   90.00
_cell.angle_gamma   90.00
#
_symmetry.space_group_name_H-M   'P 1'
#
loop_
_entity.id
_entity.type
_entity.pdbx_description
1 polymer ?
#
loop_
_entity_poly.entity_id
_entity_poly.type
_entity_poly.pdbx_seq_one_letter_code
_entity_poly.pdbx_strand_id
1 'polypeptide(L)'
;NGILKKAREIAVLCDAQVSLVIFSATGKIDEYSSSPLVTILDRYQNSAGNKLWDAKHEYLNSEVERVKKENDNMQIQLRHLKGEDITSLNPKELIPIEEALLDGLAKVRDKKMEYWNRMKKNGRTLEEENKRLRCMLNPKQHMEMEEKADLENGYHHNCRNYPSQIPFSLQIQTIHPNLQEPRGHNY
;
A
#
# COMPACT_ATOMS: atom_id res chain seq x y z
N ASN A 1 46.70 -26.64 -8.09
CA ASN A 1 46.96 -25.77 -6.90
C ASN A 1 48.19 -24.86 -7.00
N GLY A 2 49.33 -25.28 -7.56
CA GLY A 2 50.53 -24.43 -7.61
C GLY A 2 50.33 -23.07 -8.30
N ILE A 3 49.64 -23.04 -9.44
CA ILE A 3 49.37 -21.79 -10.18
C ILE A 3 48.46 -20.82 -9.41
N LEU A 4 47.44 -21.33 -8.70
CA LEU A 4 46.54 -20.52 -7.87
C LEU A 4 47.29 -19.87 -6.70
N LYS A 5 48.25 -20.59 -6.09
CA LYS A 5 49.10 -20.03 -5.03
C LYS A 5 49.97 -18.90 -5.56
N LYS A 6 50.62 -19.09 -6.72
CA LYS A 6 51.42 -18.05 -7.37
C LYS A 6 50.59 -16.81 -7.74
N ALA A 7 49.40 -17.00 -8.30
CA ALA A 7 48.50 -15.88 -8.63
C ALA A 7 48.15 -15.04 -7.39
N ARG A 8 47.92 -15.69 -6.25
CA ARG A 8 47.68 -15.03 -4.96
C ARG A 8 48.91 -14.30 -4.43
N GLU A 9 50.08 -14.93 -4.47
CA GLU A 9 51.33 -14.30 -4.06
C GLU A 9 51.61 -13.03 -4.87
N ILE A 10 51.45 -13.09 -6.20
CA ILE A 10 51.62 -11.93 -7.08
C ILE A 10 50.62 -10.83 -6.74
N ALA A 11 49.34 -11.18 -6.56
CA ALA A 11 48.31 -10.20 -6.23
C ALA A 11 48.66 -9.42 -4.94
N VAL A 12 49.16 -10.11 -3.91
CA VAL A 12 49.52 -9.50 -2.62
C VAL A 12 50.86 -8.76 -2.68
N LEU A 13 51.91 -9.38 -3.23
CA LEU A 13 53.28 -8.82 -3.21
C LEU A 13 53.43 -7.59 -4.11
N CYS A 14 52.71 -7.57 -5.22
CA CYS A 14 52.79 -6.49 -6.20
C CYS A 14 51.63 -5.49 -6.11
N ASP A 15 50.70 -5.66 -5.17
CA ASP A 15 49.42 -4.93 -5.11
C ASP A 15 48.71 -4.90 -6.48
N ALA A 16 48.67 -6.07 -7.11
CA ALA A 16 48.18 -6.23 -8.47
C ALA A 16 46.82 -6.92 -8.48
N GLN A 17 45.96 -6.53 -9.42
CA GLN A 17 44.72 -7.27 -9.64
C GLN A 17 44.95 -8.40 -10.62
N VAL A 18 44.70 -9.62 -10.14
CA VAL A 18 44.99 -10.87 -10.84
C VAL A 18 43.72 -11.70 -10.87
N SER A 19 43.35 -12.16 -12.06
CA SER A 19 42.31 -13.16 -12.24
C SER A 19 42.84 -14.33 -13.06
N LEU A 20 42.46 -15.54 -12.68
CA LEU A 20 42.82 -16.80 -13.31
C LEU A 20 41.57 -17.67 -13.42
N VAL A 21 41.16 -17.97 -14.66
CA VAL A 21 40.04 -18.86 -14.96
C VAL A 21 40.61 -20.12 -15.64
N ILE A 22 40.32 -21.30 -15.08
CA ILE A 22 40.81 -22.59 -15.57
C ILE A 22 39.62 -23.41 -16.06
N PHE A 23 39.63 -23.76 -17.35
CA PHE A 23 38.69 -24.69 -17.95
C PHE A 23 39.32 -26.07 -18.03
N SER A 24 38.75 -27.04 -17.31
CA SER A 24 39.18 -28.43 -17.43
C SER A 24 38.55 -29.11 -18.66
N ALA A 25 39.17 -30.19 -19.15
CA ALA A 25 38.63 -30.98 -20.24
C ALA A 25 37.27 -31.62 -19.91
N THR A 26 36.92 -31.74 -18.62
CA THR A 26 35.62 -32.23 -18.16
C THR A 26 34.56 -31.13 -18.07
N GLY A 27 34.88 -29.90 -18.49
CA GLY A 27 33.97 -28.75 -18.43
C GLY A 27 33.84 -28.08 -17.06
N LYS A 28 34.60 -28.55 -16.04
CA LYS A 28 34.65 -27.90 -14.73
C LYS A 28 35.46 -26.61 -14.84
N ILE A 29 34.94 -25.53 -14.27
CA ILE A 29 35.58 -24.23 -14.15
C ILE A 29 36.14 -24.11 -12.72
N ASP A 30 37.44 -23.81 -12.61
CA ASP A 30 38.08 -23.42 -11.36
C ASP A 30 38.61 -21.99 -11.52
N GLU A 31 38.28 -21.11 -10.57
CA GLU A 31 38.57 -19.68 -10.64
C GLU A 31 39.34 -19.19 -9.41
N TYR A 32 40.30 -18.29 -9.63
CA TYR A 32 40.82 -17.40 -8.62
C TYR A 32 40.76 -15.96 -9.12
N SER A 33 40.25 -15.03 -8.32
CA SER A 33 40.23 -13.62 -8.67
C SER A 33 40.47 -12.78 -7.42
N SER A 34 41.36 -11.79 -7.51
CA SER A 34 41.68 -10.89 -6.38
C SER A 34 40.63 -9.78 -6.16
N SER A 35 39.78 -9.52 -7.15
CA SER A 35 38.57 -8.69 -7.07
C SER A 35 37.43 -9.40 -7.81
N PRO A 36 36.16 -8.94 -7.78
CA PRO A 36 35.10 -9.60 -8.54
C PRO A 36 35.49 -9.71 -10.02
N LEU A 37 35.37 -10.91 -10.61
CA LEU A 37 35.84 -11.21 -11.96
C LEU A 37 35.31 -10.22 -13.00
N VAL A 38 34.03 -9.88 -12.91
CA VAL A 38 33.36 -8.88 -13.76
C VAL A 38 34.14 -7.57 -13.83
N THR A 39 34.60 -7.04 -12.69
CA THR A 39 35.39 -5.80 -12.60
C THR A 39 36.76 -5.88 -13.29
N ILE A 40 37.38 -7.06 -13.31
CA ILE A 40 38.66 -7.27 -14.01
C ILE A 40 38.41 -7.42 -15.50
N LEU A 41 37.37 -8.16 -15.89
CA LEU A 41 36.98 -8.33 -17.29
C LEU A 41 36.55 -7.00 -17.93
N ASP A 42 35.77 -6.17 -17.23
CA ASP A 42 35.38 -4.84 -17.72
C ASP A 42 36.60 -3.95 -17.98
N ARG A 43 37.59 -3.96 -17.08
CA ARG A 43 38.82 -3.19 -17.27
C ARG A 43 39.72 -3.75 -18.35
N TYR A 44 39.79 -5.07 -18.46
CA TYR A 44 40.51 -5.72 -19.56
C TYR A 44 39.90 -5.32 -20.90
N GLN A 45 38.57 -5.35 -21.04
CA GLN A 45 37.90 -4.89 -22.25
C GLN A 45 38.20 -3.41 -22.57
N ASN A 46 38.13 -2.53 -21.57
CA ASN A 46 38.39 -1.10 -21.76
C ASN A 46 39.85 -0.78 -22.11
N SER A 47 40.82 -1.61 -21.72
CA SER A 47 42.26 -1.37 -21.92
C SER A 47 42.85 -2.14 -23.10
N ALA A 48 42.39 -3.37 -23.37
CA ALA A 48 42.91 -4.23 -24.42
C ALA A 48 42.30 -3.94 -25.80
N GLY A 49 41.25 -3.11 -25.87
CA GLY A 49 40.55 -2.78 -27.12
C GLY A 49 39.79 -3.96 -27.74
N ASN A 50 39.77 -5.11 -27.08
CA ASN A 50 39.09 -6.32 -27.51
C ASN A 50 37.67 -6.34 -26.94
N LYS A 51 36.66 -6.54 -27.80
CA LYS A 51 35.28 -6.74 -27.38
C LYS A 51 35.11 -8.16 -26.82
N LEU A 52 35.03 -8.28 -25.50
CA LEU A 52 34.71 -9.52 -24.81
C LEU A 52 33.19 -9.76 -24.82
N TRP A 53 32.43 -8.67 -24.68
CA TRP A 53 30.96 -8.68 -24.71
C TRP A 53 30.43 -8.81 -26.14
N ASP A 54 29.43 -9.67 -26.32
CA ASP A 54 28.70 -9.76 -27.58
C ASP A 54 27.74 -8.56 -27.74
N ALA A 55 27.22 -8.37 -28.96
CA ALA A 55 26.31 -7.27 -29.26
C ALA A 55 25.04 -7.30 -28.38
N LYS A 56 24.61 -8.50 -27.96
CA LYS A 56 23.45 -8.68 -27.10
C LYS A 56 23.74 -8.16 -25.68
N HIS A 57 24.91 -8.45 -25.14
CA HIS A 57 25.35 -7.98 -23.83
C HIS A 57 25.57 -6.47 -23.83
N GLU A 58 26.19 -5.91 -24.90
CA GLU A 58 26.31 -4.45 -25.07
C GLU A 58 24.94 -3.76 -25.09
N TYR A 59 23.99 -4.31 -25.86
CA TYR A 59 22.61 -3.80 -25.91
C TYR A 59 21.92 -3.87 -24.54
N LEU A 60 21.99 -5.01 -23.86
CA LEU A 60 21.36 -5.16 -22.55
C LEU A 60 21.95 -4.20 -21.52
N ASN A 61 23.26 -4.00 -21.53
CA ASN A 61 23.92 -3.02 -20.66
C ASN A 61 23.45 -1.59 -20.97
N SER A 62 23.28 -1.25 -22.26
CA SER A 62 22.73 0.05 -22.65
C SER A 62 21.29 0.25 -22.17
N GLU A 63 20.46 -0.80 -22.18
CA GLU A 63 19.10 -0.75 -21.66
C GLU A 63 19.08 -0.59 -20.13
N VAL A 64 19.98 -1.27 -19.42
CA VAL A 64 20.14 -1.09 -17.96
C VAL A 64 20.49 0.36 -17.64
N GLU A 65 21.46 0.95 -18.35
CA GLU A 65 21.83 2.36 -18.15
C GLU A 65 20.71 3.33 -18.53
N ARG A 66 19.95 3.03 -19.59
CA ARG A 66 18.77 3.81 -19.98
C ARG A 66 17.72 3.81 -18.87
N VAL A 67 17.39 2.63 -18.33
CA VAL A 67 16.40 2.48 -17.26
C VAL A 67 16.86 3.12 -15.96
N LYS A 68 18.15 2.99 -15.60
CA LYS A 68 18.72 3.68 -14.43
C LYS A 68 18.55 5.20 -14.55
N LYS A 69 18.92 5.76 -15.70
CA LYS A 69 18.78 7.19 -15.96
C LYS A 69 17.33 7.66 -15.90
N GLU A 70 16.40 6.87 -16.43
CA GLU A 70 14.97 7.16 -16.35
C GLU A 70 14.48 7.15 -14.89
N ASN A 71 14.89 6.16 -14.10
CA ASN A 71 14.58 6.08 -12.67
C ASN A 71 15.16 7.27 -11.89
N ASP A 72 16.41 7.66 -12.14
CA ASP A 72 17.03 8.82 -11.50
C ASP A 72 16.27 10.12 -11.81
N ASN A 73 15.83 10.29 -13.07
CA ASN A 73 14.99 11.42 -13.47
C ASN A 73 13.64 11.41 -12.76
N MET A 74 12.98 10.25 -12.63
CA MET A 74 11.73 10.12 -11.90
C MET A 74 11.90 10.46 -10.40
N GLN A 75 13.01 10.04 -9.80
CA GLN A 75 13.31 10.38 -8.40
C GLN A 75 13.51 11.88 -8.21
N ILE A 76 14.19 12.56 -9.15
CA ILE A 76 14.32 14.03 -9.14
C ILE A 76 12.94 14.68 -9.22
N GLN A 77 12.08 14.25 -10.15
CA GLN A 77 10.71 14.77 -10.28
C GLN A 77 9.88 14.56 -9.00
N LEU A 78 10.01 13.40 -8.34
CA LEU A 78 9.34 13.12 -7.07
C LEU A 78 9.81 14.05 -5.95
N ARG A 79 11.11 14.37 -5.88
CA ARG A 79 11.63 15.35 -4.92
C ARG A 79 11.02 16.73 -5.16
N HIS A 80 11.00 17.19 -6.42
CA HIS A 80 10.38 18.47 -6.76
C HIS A 80 8.89 18.53 -6.39
N LEU A 81 8.13 17.46 -6.66
CA LEU A 81 6.72 17.36 -6.27
C LEU A 81 6.51 17.36 -4.75
N LYS A 82 7.50 16.92 -3.96
CA LYS A 82 7.49 17.01 -2.50
C LYS A 82 7.90 18.39 -1.96
N GLY A 83 8.30 19.31 -2.84
CA GLY A 83 8.84 20.62 -2.45
C GLY A 83 10.33 20.59 -2.06
N GLU A 84 11.04 19.50 -2.38
CA GLU A 84 12.49 19.37 -2.19
C GLU A 84 13.24 19.88 -3.44
N ASP A 85 14.48 20.38 -3.29
CA ASP A 85 15.36 20.87 -4.37
C ASP A 85 14.78 21.98 -5.29
N ILE A 86 13.65 22.59 -4.90
CA ILE A 86 12.90 23.57 -5.70
C ILE A 86 13.66 24.86 -6.02
N THR A 87 14.66 25.22 -5.21
CA THR A 87 15.47 26.45 -5.40
C THR A 87 16.35 26.37 -6.64
N SER A 88 16.56 25.18 -7.19
CA SER A 88 17.33 24.96 -8.41
C SER A 88 16.52 25.19 -9.69
N LEU A 89 15.17 25.26 -9.57
CA LEU A 89 14.25 25.34 -10.70
C LEU A 89 13.96 26.80 -11.07
N ASN A 90 13.80 27.03 -12.37
CA ASN A 90 13.35 28.33 -12.86
C ASN A 90 11.80 28.42 -12.86
N PRO A 91 11.21 29.63 -12.93
CA PRO A 91 9.76 29.79 -12.87
C PRO A 91 8.97 28.97 -13.90
N LYS A 92 9.51 28.72 -15.11
CA LYS A 92 8.83 27.92 -16.13
C LYS A 92 8.75 26.44 -15.76
N GLU A 93 9.69 25.97 -14.95
CA GLU A 93 9.72 24.59 -14.45
C GLU A 93 8.81 24.41 -13.22
N LEU A 94 8.60 25.48 -12.45
CA LEU A 94 7.74 25.47 -11.25
C LEU A 94 6.24 25.44 -11.59
N ILE A 95 5.82 26.12 -12.65
CA ILE A 95 4.40 26.16 -13.09
C ILE A 95 3.78 24.76 -13.24
N PRO A 96 4.34 23.82 -14.02
CA PRO A 96 3.72 22.50 -14.18
C PRO A 96 3.68 21.69 -12.88
N ILE A 97 4.62 21.94 -11.95
CA ILE A 97 4.63 21.30 -10.63
C ILE A 97 3.46 21.82 -9.79
N GLU A 98 3.27 23.14 -9.76
CA GLU A 98 2.16 23.78 -9.05
C GLU A 98 0.80 23.30 -9.60
N GLU A 99 0.63 23.29 -10.93
CA GLU A 99 -0.59 22.80 -11.59
C GLU A 99 -0.88 21.35 -11.22
N ALA A 100 0.13 20.47 -11.28
CA ALA A 100 -0.01 19.07 -10.93
C ALA A 100 -0.40 18.87 -9.45
N LEU A 101 0.15 19.68 -8.54
CA LEU A 101 -0.17 19.63 -7.11
C LEU A 101 -1.58 20.15 -6.82
N LEU A 102 -2.01 21.23 -7.48
CA LEU A 102 -3.35 21.79 -7.34
C LEU A 102 -4.42 20.81 -7.85
N ASP A 103 -4.21 20.23 -9.04
CA ASP A 103 -5.10 19.21 -9.61
C ASP A 103 -5.13 17.94 -8.73
N GLY A 104 -3.97 17.46 -8.29
CA GLY A 104 -3.87 16.33 -7.37
C GLY A 104 -4.61 16.57 -6.05
N LEU A 105 -4.48 17.78 -5.48
CA LEU A 105 -5.19 18.16 -4.26
C LEU A 105 -6.71 18.21 -4.45
N ALA A 106 -7.18 18.74 -5.58
CA ALA A 106 -8.60 18.76 -5.94
C ALA A 106 -9.15 17.33 -6.00
N LYS A 107 -8.49 16.44 -6.74
CA LYS A 107 -8.88 15.02 -6.86
C LYS A 107 -8.95 14.31 -5.51
N VAL A 108 -7.98 14.54 -4.62
CA VAL A 108 -7.97 13.96 -3.27
C VAL A 108 -9.15 14.48 -2.45
N ARG A 109 -9.46 15.78 -2.52
CA ARG A 109 -10.60 16.39 -1.81
C ARG A 109 -11.92 15.84 -2.32
N ASP A 110 -12.10 15.76 -3.63
CA ASP A 110 -13.30 15.22 -4.25
C ASP A 110 -13.52 13.77 -3.82
N LYS A 111 -12.46 12.96 -3.84
CA LYS A 111 -12.53 11.58 -3.39
C LYS A 111 -12.90 11.48 -1.91
N LYS A 112 -12.27 12.28 -1.03
CA LYS A 112 -12.62 12.33 0.40
C LYS A 112 -14.08 12.71 0.61
N MET A 113 -14.58 13.69 -0.14
CA MET A 113 -15.98 14.13 -0.07
C MET A 113 -16.94 13.02 -0.51
N GLU A 114 -16.62 12.28 -1.57
CA GLU A 114 -17.39 11.12 -2.03
C GLU A 114 -17.51 10.06 -0.92
N TYR A 115 -16.39 9.71 -0.27
CA TYR A 115 -16.38 8.77 0.87
C TYR A 115 -17.25 9.28 2.03
N TRP A 116 -17.08 10.55 2.41
CA TRP A 116 -17.86 11.17 3.48
C TRP A 116 -19.37 11.13 3.21
N ASN A 117 -19.77 11.52 2.00
CA ASN A 117 -21.18 11.51 1.59
C ASN A 117 -21.78 10.12 1.61
N ARG A 118 -21.02 9.11 1.16
CA ARG A 118 -21.45 7.71 1.21
C ARG A 118 -21.64 7.24 2.65
N MET A 119 -20.68 7.52 3.54
CA MET A 119 -20.78 7.16 4.96
C MET A 119 -21.97 7.84 5.64
N LYS A 120 -22.18 9.14 5.38
CA LYS A 120 -23.32 9.90 5.91
C LYS A 120 -24.67 9.37 5.42
N LYS A 121 -24.75 8.95 4.15
CA LYS A 121 -25.97 8.32 3.61
C LYS A 121 -26.23 6.97 4.29
N ASN A 122 -25.21 6.12 4.39
CA ASN A 122 -25.32 4.82 5.05
C ASN A 122 -25.74 4.95 6.51
N GLY A 123 -25.20 5.92 7.24
CA GLY A 123 -25.59 6.21 8.62
C GLY A 123 -27.09 6.53 8.76
N ARG A 124 -27.61 7.42 7.92
CA ARG A 124 -29.05 7.74 7.90
C ARG A 124 -29.92 6.52 7.61
N THR A 125 -29.54 5.73 6.60
CA THR A 125 -30.29 4.50 6.26
C THR A 125 -30.29 3.49 7.41
N LEU A 126 -29.15 3.31 8.10
CA LEU A 126 -29.04 2.45 9.28
C LEU A 126 -29.87 2.97 10.47
N GLU A 127 -29.91 4.27 10.69
CA GLU A 127 -30.75 4.90 11.72
C GLU A 127 -32.24 4.70 11.43
N GLU A 128 -32.66 4.90 10.18
CA GLU A 128 -34.03 4.68 9.72
C GLU A 128 -34.46 3.22 9.88
N GLU A 129 -33.60 2.26 9.49
CA GLU A 129 -33.87 0.84 9.65
C GLU A 129 -33.91 0.43 11.13
N ASN A 130 -32.98 0.91 11.96
CA ASN A 130 -33.01 0.67 13.40
C ASN A 130 -34.27 1.23 14.05
N LYS A 131 -34.72 2.42 13.65
CA LYS A 131 -35.98 3.00 14.14
C LYS A 131 -37.15 2.09 13.77
N ARG A 132 -37.24 1.67 12.50
CA ARG A 132 -38.29 0.76 12.01
C ARG A 132 -38.31 -0.57 12.78
N LEU A 133 -37.16 -1.19 13.00
CA LEU A 133 -37.04 -2.44 13.75
C LEU A 133 -37.48 -2.27 15.21
N ARG A 134 -37.14 -1.14 15.85
CA ARG A 134 -37.60 -0.81 17.21
C ARG A 134 -39.13 -0.66 17.28
N CYS A 135 -39.76 -0.02 16.30
CA CYS A 135 -41.23 0.06 16.22
C CYS A 135 -41.87 -1.33 16.14
N MET A 136 -41.29 -2.24 15.34
CA MET A 136 -41.80 -3.60 15.16
C MET A 136 -41.67 -4.45 16.43
N LEU A 137 -40.56 -4.31 17.17
CA LEU A 137 -40.30 -5.06 18.40
C LEU A 137 -41.15 -4.57 19.58
N ASN A 138 -41.27 -3.25 19.76
CA ASN A 138 -41.97 -2.63 20.89
C ASN A 138 -43.03 -1.61 20.42
N PRO A 139 -44.13 -2.02 19.75
CA PRO A 139 -45.12 -1.11 19.21
C PRO A 139 -45.77 -0.19 20.26
N LYS A 140 -45.89 -0.65 21.51
CA LYS A 140 -46.43 0.16 22.62
C LYS A 140 -45.52 1.32 23.05
N GLN A 141 -44.20 1.15 23.01
CA GLN A 141 -43.25 2.21 23.42
C GLN A 141 -43.09 3.31 22.35
N HIS A 142 -43.27 2.98 21.07
CA HIS A 142 -43.16 3.97 20.00
C HIS A 142 -44.38 4.89 19.93
N MET A 143 -45.59 4.37 20.16
CA MET A 143 -46.81 5.19 20.25
C MET A 143 -46.75 6.16 21.43
N GLU A 144 -46.23 5.75 22.59
CA GLU A 144 -46.06 6.64 23.76
C GLU A 144 -44.98 7.72 23.56
N MET A 145 -44.00 7.49 22.68
CA MET A 145 -42.92 8.45 22.37
C MET A 145 -43.33 9.43 21.26
N GLU A 146 -44.08 8.97 20.25
CA GLU A 146 -44.73 9.85 19.26
C GLU A 146 -45.84 10.70 19.90
N GLU A 147 -46.68 10.14 20.78
CA GLU A 147 -47.71 10.90 21.51
C GLU A 147 -47.09 12.01 22.39
N LYS A 148 -45.91 11.76 22.98
CA LYS A 148 -45.15 12.79 23.72
C LYS A 148 -44.49 13.83 22.81
N ALA A 149 -44.03 13.45 21.62
CA ALA A 149 -43.44 14.40 20.66
C ALA A 149 -44.52 15.27 19.98
N ASP A 150 -45.70 14.71 19.72
CA ASP A 150 -46.86 15.43 19.17
C ASP A 150 -47.49 16.39 20.21
N LEU A 151 -47.39 16.08 21.50
CA LEU A 151 -47.82 17.00 22.57
C LEU A 151 -46.91 18.24 22.70
N GLU A 152 -45.65 18.14 22.26
CA GLU A 152 -44.67 19.22 22.32
C GLU A 152 -44.70 20.13 21.07
N ASN A 153 -45.20 19.62 19.94
CA ASN A 153 -45.37 20.36 18.68
C ASN A 153 -46.85 20.56 18.33
N GLY A 154 -47.54 21.42 19.08
CA GLY A 154 -48.93 21.76 18.79
C GLY A 154 -49.09 22.63 17.56
N TYR A 155 -49.30 22.04 16.36
CA TYR A 155 -50.12 22.60 15.28
C TYR A 155 -50.67 21.48 14.35
N HIS A 156 -52.00 21.45 14.24
CA HIS A 156 -52.88 20.70 13.32
C HIS A 156 -52.26 19.98 12.10
N HIS A 157 -52.56 18.68 11.91
CA HIS A 157 -53.27 18.21 10.71
C HIS A 157 -53.88 16.80 10.84
N ASN A 158 -55.07 16.62 10.28
CA ASN A 158 -55.84 15.38 10.14
C ASN A 158 -55.07 14.27 9.41
N CYS A 159 -54.95 13.08 10.01
CA CYS A 159 -54.91 11.82 9.26
C CYS A 159 -55.66 10.72 10.01
N ARG A 160 -56.96 10.64 9.71
CA ARG A 160 -57.85 9.52 10.06
C ARG A 160 -57.62 8.39 9.05
N ASN A 161 -57.65 7.14 9.55
CA ASN A 161 -57.86 5.86 8.86
C ASN A 161 -56.62 4.98 8.58
N TYR A 162 -56.35 4.02 9.46
CA TYR A 162 -56.05 2.63 9.08
C TYR A 162 -56.61 1.66 10.15
N PRO A 163 -57.27 0.55 9.75
CA PRO A 163 -57.99 -0.32 10.69
C PRO A 163 -57.03 -1.28 11.41
N SER A 164 -57.16 -1.32 12.74
CA SER A 164 -56.47 -2.24 13.63
C SER A 164 -57.08 -3.65 13.54
N GLN A 165 -56.29 -4.63 13.08
CA GLN A 165 -56.54 -6.04 13.36
C GLN A 165 -55.22 -6.70 13.77
N ILE A 166 -55.11 -7.09 15.05
CA ILE A 166 -54.05 -7.97 15.56
C ILE A 166 -54.74 -9.20 16.15
N PRO A 167 -54.45 -10.42 15.69
CA PRO A 167 -54.79 -11.64 16.43
C PRO A 167 -53.61 -12.08 17.31
N PHE A 168 -53.87 -12.10 18.62
CA PHE A 168 -53.44 -13.02 19.69
C PHE A 168 -51.97 -13.49 19.83
N SER A 169 -51.36 -12.99 20.91
CA SER A 169 -50.52 -13.65 21.95
C SER A 169 -49.71 -14.92 21.63
N LEU A 170 -48.38 -14.78 21.63
CA LEU A 170 -47.43 -15.85 21.96
C LEU A 170 -46.89 -15.61 23.39
N GLN A 171 -47.35 -16.42 24.35
CA GLN A 171 -46.70 -16.51 25.66
C GLN A 171 -45.44 -17.34 25.52
N ILE A 172 -44.27 -16.75 25.77
CA ILE A 172 -43.01 -17.48 25.93
C ILE A 172 -42.67 -17.45 27.43
N GLN A 173 -42.69 -18.63 28.05
CA GLN A 173 -42.23 -18.87 29.42
C GLN A 173 -40.75 -18.54 29.54
N THR A 174 -40.40 -17.68 30.51
CA THR A 174 -39.02 -17.34 30.86
C THR A 174 -38.39 -18.46 31.69
N ILE A 175 -37.43 -19.19 31.11
CA ILE A 175 -36.52 -20.06 31.87
C ILE A 175 -35.36 -19.19 32.37
N HIS A 176 -35.25 -19.02 33.69
CA HIS A 176 -34.13 -18.36 34.34
C HIS A 176 -32.92 -19.32 34.46
N PRO A 177 -31.70 -18.94 34.04
CA PRO A 177 -30.50 -19.65 34.45
C PRO A 177 -29.88 -18.98 35.70
N ASN A 178 -29.83 -19.74 36.78
CA ASN A 178 -28.95 -19.48 37.92
C ASN A 178 -27.49 -19.68 37.46
N LEU A 179 -26.66 -18.65 37.55
CA LEU A 179 -25.20 -18.80 37.52
C LEU A 179 -24.67 -18.63 38.94
N GLN A 180 -24.28 -19.75 39.54
CA GLN A 180 -23.46 -19.80 40.75
C GLN A 180 -22.09 -20.35 40.35
N GLU A 181 -21.07 -19.52 40.46
CA GLU A 181 -19.69 -19.92 40.70
C GLU A 181 -19.18 -19.04 41.85
N PRO A 182 -18.19 -19.46 42.68
CA PRO A 182 -17.13 -20.42 42.36
C PRO A 182 -16.81 -21.43 43.48
N ARG A 183 -16.17 -22.54 43.10
CA ARG A 183 -15.17 -23.18 43.99
C ARG A 183 -14.01 -23.64 43.13
N GLY A 184 -12.85 -23.02 43.34
CA GLY A 184 -11.59 -23.64 42.96
C GLY A 184 -11.36 -24.91 43.76
N HIS A 185 -10.47 -25.77 43.28
CA HIS A 185 -9.46 -26.47 44.08
C HIS A 185 -8.38 -27.01 43.14
N ASN A 186 -7.16 -26.86 43.65
CA ASN A 186 -5.88 -27.39 43.20
C ASN A 186 -5.96 -28.84 42.70
N TYR A 187 -5.22 -29.17 41.64
CA TYR A 187 -3.90 -29.84 41.67
C TYR A 187 -3.18 -29.63 40.33
#